data_AF-A0A2U0SU01-F1
#
_entry.id   AF-A0A2U0SU01-F1
#
_cell.length_a   1.000
_cell.length_b   1.000
_cell.length_c   1.000
_cell.angle_alpha   90.00
_cell.angle_beta   90.00
_cell.angle_gamma   90.00
#
_symmetry.space_group_name_H-M   'P 1'
#
loop_
_entity.id
_entity.type
_entity.pdbx_description
1 polymer ?
#
loop_
_entity_poly.entity_id
_entity_poly.type
_entity_poly.pdbx_seq_one_letter_code
_entity_poly.pdbx_strand_id
1 'polypeptide(L)'
;MQPKPLLTGVACCIFPVLAQAMTASYACSESVPAASISLNAVPAGWTPYIDSPLYLSAAAPIDGAPERRGQLVPSGERKKKGKTTLSYRLEGRYPDGKWLQCSYGVHGEVTLSRRMDDSVSLCEFTYRKGSKAGQNEIDIDCR
;
A
#
# COMPACT_ATOMS: atom_id res chain seq x y z
N MET A 1 15.24 48.70 -57.67
CA MET A 1 14.14 47.87 -57.11
C MET A 1 14.69 47.13 -55.90
N GLN A 2 14.20 47.48 -54.71
CA GLN A 2 14.66 46.94 -53.42
C GLN A 2 13.86 45.68 -53.04
N PRO A 3 14.47 44.63 -52.49
CA PRO A 3 13.74 43.47 -51.99
C PRO A 3 13.21 43.71 -50.57
N LYS A 4 12.03 43.14 -50.30
CA LYS A 4 11.20 43.32 -49.10
C LYS A 4 11.66 42.36 -47.99
N PRO A 5 11.73 42.77 -46.70
CA PRO A 5 12.07 41.86 -45.63
C PRO A 5 10.83 41.05 -45.22
N LEU A 6 10.96 39.73 -45.17
CA LEU A 6 9.98 38.82 -44.58
C LEU A 6 10.22 38.76 -43.06
N LEU A 7 9.23 39.15 -42.27
CA LEU A 7 9.17 38.87 -40.84
C LEU A 7 8.77 37.41 -40.63
N THR A 8 9.70 36.58 -40.18
CA THR A 8 9.44 35.24 -39.64
C THR A 8 9.11 35.37 -38.15
N GLY A 9 7.82 35.42 -37.83
CA GLY A 9 7.34 35.28 -36.45
C GLY A 9 7.35 33.82 -36.02
N VAL A 10 8.25 33.45 -35.11
CA VAL A 10 8.25 32.14 -34.46
C VAL A 10 7.29 32.20 -33.27
N ALA A 11 6.07 31.70 -33.46
CA ALA A 11 5.13 31.49 -32.38
C ALA A 11 5.54 30.25 -31.57
N CYS A 12 6.14 30.46 -30.39
CA CYS A 12 6.51 29.40 -29.46
C CYS A 12 5.25 28.94 -28.72
N CYS A 13 4.61 27.87 -29.21
CA CYS A 13 3.49 27.22 -28.52
C CYS A 13 4.00 26.48 -27.27
N ILE A 14 3.92 27.14 -26.12
CA ILE A 14 4.13 26.51 -24.81
C ILE A 14 2.89 25.66 -24.53
N PHE A 15 2.95 24.36 -24.83
CA PHE A 15 1.94 23.41 -24.41
C PHE A 15 2.13 23.11 -22.91
N PRO A 16 1.15 23.43 -22.05
CA PRO A 16 1.23 23.06 -20.64
C PRO A 16 1.14 21.53 -20.54
N VAL A 17 2.21 20.91 -20.05
CA VAL A 17 2.19 19.49 -19.68
C VAL A 17 1.29 19.36 -18.46
N LEU A 18 0.06 18.89 -18.67
CA LEU A 18 -0.82 18.49 -17.57
C LEU A 18 -0.20 17.25 -16.90
N ALA A 19 0.43 17.44 -15.75
CA ALA A 19 0.87 16.32 -14.92
C ALA A 19 -0.39 15.60 -14.39
N GLN A 20 -0.71 14.45 -14.97
CA GLN A 20 -1.69 13.54 -14.38
C GLN A 20 -1.12 13.01 -13.08
N ALA A 21 -1.64 13.48 -11.95
CA ALA A 21 -1.42 12.85 -10.66
C ALA A 21 -2.02 11.45 -10.74
N MET A 22 -1.18 10.42 -10.88
CA MET A 22 -1.60 9.03 -10.68
C MET A 22 -2.02 8.92 -9.22
N THR A 23 -3.32 8.79 -8.97
CA THR A 23 -3.83 8.41 -7.66
C THR A 23 -3.21 7.07 -7.32
N ALA A 24 -2.26 7.06 -6.38
CA ALA A 24 -1.64 5.83 -5.92
C ALA A 24 -2.73 4.95 -5.32
N SER A 25 -3.07 3.84 -5.99
CA SER A 25 -3.96 2.85 -5.40
C SER A 25 -3.23 2.17 -4.24
N TYR A 26 -3.84 2.24 -3.07
CA TYR A 26 -3.40 1.52 -1.89
C TYR A 26 -4.01 0.13 -1.94
N ALA A 27 -3.19 -0.87 -2.26
CA ALA A 27 -3.61 -2.26 -2.33
C ALA A 27 -2.53 -3.17 -1.74
N CYS A 28 -2.96 -4.23 -1.08
CA CYS A 28 -2.10 -5.35 -0.71
C CYS A 28 -2.21 -6.43 -1.78
N SER A 29 -1.10 -7.09 -2.11
CA SER A 29 -1.19 -8.35 -2.85
C SER A 29 -1.95 -9.40 -2.03
N GLU A 30 -2.59 -10.34 -2.70
CA GLU A 30 -3.32 -11.43 -2.02
C GLU A 30 -2.39 -12.35 -1.22
N SER A 31 -1.13 -12.50 -1.66
CA SER A 31 -0.13 -13.32 -0.99
C SER A 31 1.29 -12.89 -1.32
N VAL A 32 2.24 -13.35 -0.49
CA VAL A 32 3.66 -13.41 -0.83
C VAL A 32 3.94 -14.82 -1.40
N PRO A 33 4.36 -14.94 -2.67
CA PRO A 33 4.65 -16.23 -3.27
C PRO A 33 5.74 -17.01 -2.51
N ALA A 34 5.60 -18.33 -2.40
CA ALA A 34 6.64 -19.18 -1.81
C ALA A 34 8.00 -18.98 -2.50
N ALA A 35 7.99 -18.81 -3.83
CA ALA A 35 9.19 -18.59 -4.63
C ALA A 35 9.93 -17.27 -4.33
N SER A 36 9.29 -16.29 -3.67
CA SER A 36 9.96 -15.05 -3.25
C SER A 36 10.55 -15.13 -1.83
N ILE A 37 10.37 -16.25 -1.13
CA ILE A 37 10.86 -16.45 0.24
C ILE A 37 12.18 -17.23 0.18
N SER A 38 13.25 -16.65 0.72
CA SER A 38 14.57 -17.29 0.83
C SER A 38 15.00 -17.42 2.29
N LEU A 39 15.55 -18.57 2.66
CA LEU A 39 16.18 -18.81 3.96
C LEU A 39 17.70 -18.77 3.78
N ASN A 40 18.33 -17.67 4.20
CA ASN A 40 19.76 -17.42 3.94
C ASN A 40 20.70 -17.91 5.06
N ALA A 41 20.16 -18.34 6.19
CA ALA A 41 20.93 -18.77 7.37
C ALA A 41 20.48 -20.17 7.85
N VAL A 42 20.41 -21.12 6.92
CA VAL A 42 20.01 -22.49 7.24
C VAL A 42 21.14 -23.21 8.00
N PRO A 43 20.88 -23.79 9.18
CA PRO A 43 21.90 -24.52 9.94
C PRO A 43 22.48 -25.71 9.16
N ALA A 44 23.74 -26.05 9.42
CA ALA A 44 24.40 -27.17 8.77
C ALA A 44 23.63 -28.48 8.98
N GLY A 45 23.50 -29.28 7.91
CA GLY A 45 22.76 -30.55 7.93
C GLY A 45 21.25 -30.41 7.69
N TRP A 46 20.71 -29.19 7.58
CA TRP A 46 19.29 -28.96 7.27
C TRP A 46 19.08 -28.59 5.80
N THR A 47 17.94 -29.02 5.25
CA THR A 47 17.48 -28.60 3.92
C THR A 47 16.23 -27.73 4.10
N PRO A 48 16.24 -26.47 3.61
CA PRO A 48 15.07 -25.61 3.73
C PRO A 48 13.96 -26.06 2.77
N TYR A 49 12.72 -25.86 3.16
CA TYR A 49 11.56 -26.08 2.29
C TYR A 49 10.44 -25.09 2.66
N ILE A 50 9.90 -24.40 1.66
CA ILE A 50 8.78 -23.47 1.81
C ILE A 50 7.56 -24.12 1.16
N ASP A 51 6.63 -24.58 2.00
CA ASP A 51 5.52 -25.44 1.55
C ASP A 51 4.41 -24.67 0.82
N SER A 52 4.20 -23.39 1.16
CA SER A 52 3.08 -22.61 0.62
C SER A 52 3.35 -21.10 0.62
N PRO A 53 2.62 -20.32 -0.19
CA PRO A 53 2.66 -18.86 -0.11
C PRO A 53 2.08 -18.37 1.23
N LEU A 54 2.51 -17.18 1.66
CA LEU A 54 1.94 -16.51 2.81
C LEU A 54 0.78 -15.62 2.36
N TYR A 55 -0.45 -16.00 2.71
CA TYR A 55 -1.64 -15.24 2.34
C TYR A 55 -1.82 -13.98 3.18
N LEU A 56 -2.40 -12.94 2.59
CA LEU A 56 -2.76 -11.70 3.28
C LEU A 56 -3.70 -12.01 4.46
N SER A 57 -3.29 -11.64 5.66
CA SER A 57 -4.06 -11.86 6.89
C SER A 57 -4.55 -10.56 7.51
N ALA A 58 -3.82 -9.45 7.34
CA ALA A 58 -4.26 -8.15 7.84
C ALA A 58 -3.70 -6.99 7.02
N ALA A 59 -4.34 -5.83 7.13
CA ALA A 59 -3.81 -4.57 6.64
C ALA A 59 -4.28 -3.40 7.52
N ALA A 60 -3.37 -2.50 7.88
CA ALA A 60 -3.69 -1.35 8.71
C ALA A 60 -2.75 -0.18 8.41
N PRO A 61 -3.17 1.07 8.66
CA PRO A 61 -2.25 2.17 8.70
C PRO A 61 -1.42 2.11 9.99
N ILE A 62 -0.17 2.52 9.90
CA ILE A 62 0.78 2.63 11.01
C ILE A 62 1.41 4.03 11.02
N ASP A 63 1.84 4.47 12.20
CA ASP A 63 2.58 5.71 12.42
C ASP A 63 4.10 5.45 12.31
N GLY A 64 4.71 6.00 11.26
CA GLY A 64 6.11 5.77 10.91
C GLY A 64 6.39 4.42 10.22
N ALA A 65 7.67 4.17 9.94
CA ALA A 65 8.16 2.97 9.28
C ALA A 65 7.88 1.68 10.10
N PRO A 66 7.79 0.50 9.46
CA PRO A 66 7.38 -0.76 10.12
C PRO A 66 8.23 -1.14 11.34
N GLU A 67 9.52 -0.77 11.37
CA GLU A 67 10.45 -1.06 12.47
C GLU A 67 10.01 -0.41 13.78
N ARG A 68 9.29 0.72 13.71
CA ARG A 68 8.77 1.43 14.88
C ARG A 68 7.56 0.74 15.50
N ARG A 69 6.87 -0.13 14.76
CA ARG A 69 5.67 -0.86 15.20
C ARG A 69 4.55 0.08 15.70
N GLY A 70 4.40 1.23 15.05
CA GLY A 70 3.42 2.26 15.41
C GLY A 70 1.99 1.92 14.99
N GLN A 71 1.49 0.73 15.34
CA GLN A 71 0.17 0.29 14.88
C GLN A 71 -0.94 1.18 15.43
N LEU A 72 -1.81 1.65 14.53
CA LEU A 72 -2.91 2.53 14.89
C LEU A 72 -4.16 1.75 15.28
N VAL A 73 -4.93 2.32 16.19
CA VAL A 73 -6.25 1.81 16.59
C VAL A 73 -7.31 2.38 15.63
N PRO A 74 -8.27 1.57 15.14
CA PRO A 74 -9.37 2.09 14.34
C PRO A 74 -10.16 3.15 15.11
N SER A 75 -10.50 4.24 14.43
CA SER A 75 -11.45 5.23 14.94
C SER A 75 -12.90 4.73 14.95
N GLY A 76 -13.19 3.66 14.21
CA GLY A 76 -14.50 3.03 14.21
C GLY A 76 -14.48 1.66 13.54
N GLU A 77 -15.51 0.86 13.83
CA GLU A 77 -15.71 -0.48 13.30
C GLU A 77 -17.19 -0.67 12.93
N ARG A 78 -17.44 -1.25 11.76
CA ARG A 78 -18.79 -1.62 11.30
C ARG A 78 -18.79 -3.08 10.87
N LYS A 79 -19.71 -3.88 11.40
CA LYS A 79 -19.92 -5.27 10.99
C LYS A 79 -21.20 -5.42 10.18
N LYS A 80 -21.13 -6.13 9.07
CA LYS A 80 -22.29 -6.51 8.26
C LYS A 80 -22.05 -7.91 7.72
N LYS A 81 -23.01 -8.83 7.88
CA LYS A 81 -22.95 -10.27 7.50
C LYS A 81 -21.72 -10.67 6.67
N GLY A 82 -20.71 -11.24 7.35
CA GLY A 82 -19.48 -11.76 6.74
C GLY A 82 -18.41 -10.71 6.36
N LYS A 83 -18.63 -9.44 6.70
CA LYS A 83 -17.71 -8.33 6.44
C LYS A 83 -17.49 -7.49 7.71
N THR A 84 -16.25 -7.07 7.93
CA THR A 84 -15.88 -6.09 8.95
C THR A 84 -15.20 -4.92 8.27
N THR A 85 -15.67 -3.70 8.51
CA THR A 85 -15.02 -2.48 7.99
C THR A 85 -14.42 -1.71 9.16
N LEU A 86 -13.12 -1.45 9.08
CA LEU A 86 -12.38 -0.63 10.04
C LEU A 86 -12.14 0.75 9.43
N SER A 87 -12.47 1.80 10.16
CA SER A 87 -12.25 3.19 9.74
C SER A 87 -11.12 3.81 10.56
N TYR A 88 -10.17 4.45 9.90
CA TYR A 88 -9.03 5.13 10.50
C TYR A 88 -9.02 6.60 10.11
N ARG A 89 -9.36 7.47 11.05
CA ARG A 89 -9.08 8.91 10.93
C ARG A 89 -7.61 9.14 11.18
N LEU A 90 -6.91 9.62 10.17
CA LEU A 90 -5.48 9.93 10.19
C LEU A 90 -5.28 11.44 10.39
N GLU A 91 -6.06 11.98 11.33
CA GLU A 91 -6.06 13.37 11.75
C GLU A 91 -5.02 13.50 12.88
N GLY A 92 -3.97 14.29 12.66
CA GLY A 92 -2.90 14.43 13.65
C GLY A 92 -1.53 14.66 13.03
N ARG A 93 -0.52 14.77 13.89
CA ARG A 93 0.87 14.89 13.46
C ARG A 93 1.47 13.50 13.29
N TYR A 94 1.96 13.22 12.09
CA TYR A 94 2.71 12.01 11.72
C TYR A 94 4.10 12.44 11.25
N PRO A 95 5.00 12.85 12.18
CA PRO A 95 6.30 13.39 11.80
C PRO A 95 7.15 12.38 11.01
N ASP A 96 6.95 11.09 11.25
CA ASP A 96 7.64 9.99 10.54
C ASP A 96 6.82 9.44 9.35
N GLY A 97 5.75 10.15 8.98
CA GLY A 97 4.83 9.81 7.91
C GLY A 97 3.77 8.77 8.28
N LYS A 98 2.73 8.71 7.45
CA LYS A 98 1.69 7.69 7.51
C LYS A 98 2.10 6.53 6.60
N TRP A 99 1.93 5.29 7.06
CA TRP A 99 2.30 4.12 6.29
C TRP A 99 1.15 3.13 6.22
N LEU A 100 1.03 2.43 5.10
CA LEU A 100 0.18 1.24 4.96
C LEU A 100 1.04 0.02 5.24
N GLN A 101 0.59 -0.86 6.13
CA GLN A 101 1.18 -2.17 6.37
C GLN A 101 0.22 -3.27 5.92
N CYS A 102 0.72 -4.21 5.13
CA CYS A 102 0.09 -5.47 4.77
C CYS A 102 0.80 -6.61 5.50
N SER A 103 0.07 -7.43 6.25
CA SER A 103 0.61 -8.57 6.99
C SER A 103 0.23 -9.88 6.30
N TYR A 104 1.20 -10.78 6.17
CA TYR A 104 1.09 -12.05 5.44
C TYR A 104 1.42 -13.23 6.35
N GLY A 105 0.68 -14.32 6.14
CA GLY A 105 0.69 -15.52 6.97
C GLY A 105 -0.29 -15.41 8.14
N VAL A 106 -0.62 -16.53 8.77
CA VAL A 106 -1.72 -16.65 9.76
C VAL A 106 -1.55 -15.67 10.92
N HIS A 107 -0.30 -15.35 11.27
CA HIS A 107 0.04 -14.48 12.39
C HIS A 107 0.79 -13.21 11.96
N GLY A 108 0.87 -12.92 10.66
CA GLY A 108 1.58 -11.75 10.15
C GLY A 108 3.09 -11.92 10.22
N GLU A 109 3.57 -13.12 9.90
CA GLU A 109 4.96 -13.56 9.89
C GLU A 109 5.84 -12.65 9.01
N VAL A 110 5.27 -12.11 7.93
CA VAL A 110 5.92 -11.16 7.04
C VAL A 110 5.03 -9.94 6.86
N THR A 111 5.62 -8.75 6.92
CA THR A 111 4.93 -7.50 6.58
C THR A 111 5.56 -6.84 5.36
N LEU A 112 4.72 -6.30 4.49
CA LEU A 112 5.14 -5.36 3.45
C LEU A 112 4.48 -4.02 3.77
N SER A 113 5.30 -2.96 3.82
CA SER A 113 4.84 -1.63 4.17
C SER A 113 5.25 -0.61 3.13
N ARG A 114 4.38 0.37 2.88
CA ARG A 114 4.68 1.51 2.00
C ARG A 114 4.23 2.81 2.64
N ARG A 115 4.99 3.88 2.41
CA ARG A 115 4.60 5.22 2.83
C ARG A 115 3.36 5.66 2.04
N MET A 116 2.43 6.30 2.72
CA MET A 116 1.24 6.92 2.13
C MET A 116 1.50 8.40 1.87
N ASP A 117 0.72 8.97 0.97
CA ASP A 117 0.70 10.41 0.74
C ASP A 117 0.26 11.13 2.03
N ASP A 118 0.91 12.25 2.33
CA ASP A 118 0.67 13.00 3.57
C ASP A 118 -0.76 13.59 3.60
N SER A 119 -1.39 13.80 2.43
CA SER A 119 -2.76 14.26 2.28
C SER A 119 -3.82 13.24 2.72
N VAL A 120 -3.50 11.94 2.80
CA VAL A 120 -4.45 10.90 3.20
C VAL A 120 -4.92 11.16 4.64
N SER A 121 -6.21 11.41 4.81
CA SER A 121 -6.82 11.80 6.08
C SER A 121 -7.76 10.72 6.63
N LEU A 122 -8.22 9.80 5.78
CA LEU A 122 -9.13 8.74 6.15
C LEU A 122 -8.82 7.47 5.35
N CYS A 123 -8.76 6.34 6.04
CA CYS A 123 -8.74 5.03 5.41
C CYS A 123 -9.89 4.15 5.92
N GLU A 124 -10.50 3.41 5.02
CA GLU A 124 -11.47 2.36 5.31
C GLU A 124 -10.94 1.02 4.77
N PHE A 125 -10.93 0.01 5.64
CA PHE A 125 -10.47 -1.35 5.32
C PHE A 125 -11.63 -2.30 5.48
N THR A 126 -12.11 -2.90 4.40
CA THR A 126 -13.21 -3.88 4.43
C THR A 126 -12.67 -5.30 4.30
N TYR A 127 -12.71 -6.01 5.42
CA TYR A 127 -12.31 -7.39 5.57
C TYR A 127 -13.42 -8.37 5.22
N ARG A 128 -13.05 -9.47 4.56
CA ARG A 128 -13.87 -10.65 4.32
C ARG A 128 -13.00 -11.89 4.50
N LYS A 129 -13.63 -13.00 4.88
CA LYS A 129 -12.95 -14.29 4.93
C LYS A 129 -12.55 -14.70 3.51
N GLY A 130 -11.27 -15.00 3.31
CA GLY A 130 -10.76 -15.53 2.04
C GLY A 130 -11.03 -17.03 1.87
N SER A 131 -10.62 -17.56 0.72
CA SER A 131 -10.80 -18.98 0.37
C SER A 131 -9.79 -19.92 1.04
N LYS A 132 -8.67 -19.37 1.55
CA LYS A 132 -7.58 -20.14 2.18
C LYS A 132 -7.55 -19.95 3.69
N ALA A 133 -6.87 -20.87 4.38
CA ALA A 133 -6.71 -20.80 5.83
C ALA A 133 -5.95 -19.52 6.23
N GLY A 134 -6.49 -18.76 7.19
CA GLY A 134 -5.89 -17.51 7.67
C GLY A 134 -5.93 -16.33 6.68
N GLN A 135 -6.46 -16.53 5.47
CA GLN A 135 -6.56 -15.48 4.46
C GLN A 135 -7.74 -14.54 4.74
N ASN A 136 -7.49 -13.25 4.57
CA ASN A 136 -8.52 -12.24 4.41
C ASN A 136 -8.45 -11.62 3.01
N GLU A 137 -9.61 -11.40 2.41
CA GLU A 137 -9.76 -10.46 1.31
C GLU A 137 -9.99 -9.08 1.92
N ILE A 138 -9.18 -8.09 1.53
CA ILE A 138 -9.21 -6.76 2.13
C ILE A 138 -9.29 -5.71 1.03
N ASP A 139 -10.43 -5.03 0.96
CA ASP A 139 -10.56 -3.83 0.13
C ASP A 139 -10.09 -2.62 0.94
N ILE A 140 -9.24 -1.79 0.34
CA ILE A 140 -8.63 -0.62 0.99
C ILE A 140 -9.01 0.63 0.21
N ASP A 141 -9.63 1.58 0.89
CA ASP A 141 -9.92 2.92 0.37
C ASP A 141 -9.28 3.96 1.29
N CYS A 142 -8.31 4.71 0.77
CA CYS A 142 -7.59 5.75 1.50
C CYS A 142 -7.63 7.05 0.69
N ARG A 143 -8.04 8.14 1.34
CA ARG A 143 -8.31 9.45 0.73
C ARG A 143 -7.93 10.61 1.63
#